data_AF-A0A7R9LP69-F1
#
_entry.id   AF-A0A7R9LP69-F1
#
_cell.length_a   1.000
_cell.length_b   1.000
_cell.length_c   1.000
_cell.angle_alpha   90.00
_cell.angle_beta   90.00
_cell.angle_gamma   90.00
#
_symmetry.space_group_name_H-M   'P 1'
#
loop_
_entity.id
_entity.type
_entity.pdbx_description
1 polymer ?
#
loop_
_entity_poly.entity_id
_entity_poly.type
_entity_poly.pdbx_seq_one_letter_code
_entity_poly.pdbx_strand_id
1 'polypeptide(L)'
;MVFELFGSVKRLVKLDSVCIDNNVFRLHYKATVIFLVAFSLLVTSNQYFGDPIDCIQRDDIPTNLLDTYCWIHSTFTLPDALNKKVGVEVPHPGIDKYTPGEKRV
;
A
#
# COMPACT_ATOMS: atom_id res chain seq x y z
N MET A 1 1.69 10.70 -17.27
CA MET A 1 2.82 10.50 -16.33
C MET A 1 3.45 9.11 -16.47
N VAL A 2 2.70 8.00 -16.32
CA VAL A 2 3.24 6.62 -16.43
C VAL A 2 3.89 6.32 -17.80
N PHE A 3 3.35 6.84 -18.90
CA PHE A 3 3.90 6.63 -20.25
C PHE A 3 5.30 7.25 -20.47
N GLU A 4 5.63 8.35 -19.78
CA GLU A 4 6.96 8.96 -19.88
C GLU A 4 8.03 8.15 -19.13
N LEU A 5 7.63 7.47 -18.04
CA LEU A 5 8.50 6.53 -17.33
C LEU A 5 8.89 5.33 -18.20
N PHE A 6 7.97 4.86 -19.04
CA PHE A 6 8.23 3.75 -19.96
C PHE A 6 9.36 4.06 -20.95
N GLY A 7 9.48 5.32 -21.40
CA GLY A 7 10.58 5.80 -22.23
C GLY A 7 11.94 5.74 -21.52
N SER A 8 11.98 6.18 -20.25
CA SER A 8 13.18 6.15 -19.42
C SER A 8 13.61 4.71 -19.05
N VAL A 9 12.66 3.83 -18.74
CA VAL A 9 12.93 2.40 -18.45
C VAL A 9 13.42 1.66 -19.69
N LYS A 10 12.92 1.98 -20.89
CA LYS A 10 13.39 1.39 -22.16
C LYS A 10 14.89 1.62 -22.39
N ARG A 11 15.45 2.72 -21.86
CA ARG A 11 16.89 2.99 -21.92
C ARG A 11 17.70 2.05 -21.02
N LEU A 12 17.16 1.65 -19.87
CA LEU A 12 17.79 0.70 -18.94
C LEU A 12 17.80 -0.74 -19.48
N VAL A 13 16.85 -1.08 -20.35
CA VAL A 13 16.73 -2.41 -20.98
C VAL A 13 17.68 -2.57 -22.18
N LYS A 14 18.29 -1.50 -22.70
CA LYS A 14 19.21 -1.61 -23.84
C LYS A 14 20.40 -2.50 -23.48
N LEU A 15 20.55 -3.61 -24.20
CA LEU A 15 21.73 -4.48 -24.09
C LEU A 15 22.93 -3.74 -24.68
N ASP A 16 24.01 -3.70 -23.92
CA ASP A 16 25.24 -3.06 -24.39
C ASP A 16 25.94 -4.02 -25.35
N SER A 17 26.45 -3.48 -26.46
CA SER A 17 27.05 -4.27 -27.55
C SER A 17 28.38 -4.89 -27.13
N VAL A 18 29.07 -4.27 -26.16
CA VAL A 18 30.38 -4.69 -25.67
C VAL A 18 30.24 -5.17 -24.22
N CYS A 19 30.43 -6.46 -24.00
CA CYS A 19 30.43 -7.08 -22.67
C CYS A 19 31.87 -7.33 -22.20
N ILE A 20 32.32 -6.56 -21.21
CA ILE A 20 33.63 -6.73 -20.55
C ILE A 20 33.46 -7.42 -19.18
N ASP A 21 32.23 -7.50 -18.66
CA ASP A 21 31.94 -7.92 -17.27
C ASP A 21 31.55 -9.40 -17.11
N ASN A 22 31.79 -9.92 -15.90
CA ASN A 22 31.32 -11.23 -15.44
C ASN A 22 29.78 -11.27 -15.30
N ASN A 23 29.17 -12.42 -15.61
CA ASN A 23 27.71 -12.65 -15.56
C ASN A 23 27.07 -12.29 -14.21
N VAL A 24 27.78 -12.49 -13.09
CA VAL A 24 27.27 -12.16 -11.75
C VAL A 24 27.09 -10.64 -11.59
N PHE A 25 28.06 -9.84 -12.02
CA PHE A 25 27.95 -8.39 -11.96
C PHE A 25 26.85 -7.89 -12.90
N ARG A 26 26.74 -8.48 -14.11
CA ARG A 26 25.68 -8.16 -15.06
C ARG A 26 24.28 -8.46 -14.51
N LEU A 27 24.12 -9.54 -13.75
CA LEU A 27 22.86 -9.82 -13.05
C LEU A 27 22.54 -8.73 -12.02
N HIS A 28 23.56 -8.25 -11.28
CA HIS A 28 23.40 -7.30 -10.17
C HIS A 28 23.11 -5.85 -10.58
N TYR A 29 23.69 -5.32 -11.66
CA TYR A 29 23.40 -3.91 -12.05
C TYR A 29 22.30 -3.80 -13.11
N LYS A 30 21.95 -4.90 -13.77
CA LYS A 30 20.99 -4.89 -14.89
C LYS A 30 19.71 -5.63 -14.55
N ALA A 31 19.79 -6.91 -14.19
CA ALA A 31 18.60 -7.74 -13.99
C ALA A 31 17.82 -7.35 -12.73
N THR A 32 18.50 -7.20 -11.59
CA THR A 32 17.87 -6.80 -10.32
C THR A 32 17.28 -5.40 -10.39
N VAL A 33 17.95 -4.45 -11.04
CA VAL A 33 17.45 -3.07 -11.20
C VAL A 33 16.18 -3.05 -12.04
N ILE A 34 16.17 -3.75 -13.18
CA ILE A 34 14.96 -3.88 -14.03
C ILE A 34 13.81 -4.53 -13.24
N PHE A 35 14.11 -5.59 -12.48
CA PHE A 35 13.12 -6.29 -11.66
C PHE A 35 12.53 -5.36 -10.60
N LEU A 36 13.36 -4.72 -9.77
CA LEU A 36 12.92 -3.80 -8.73
C LEU A 36 12.09 -2.62 -9.28
N VAL A 37 12.48 -2.06 -10.43
CA VAL A 37 11.72 -1.00 -11.11
C VAL A 37 10.39 -1.51 -11.64
N ALA A 38 10.33 -2.74 -12.16
CA ALA A 38 9.06 -3.33 -12.60
C ALA A 38 8.09 -3.52 -11.43
N PHE A 39 8.55 -4.05 -10.29
CA PHE A 39 7.71 -4.20 -9.10
C PHE A 39 7.28 -2.85 -8.50
N SER A 40 8.16 -1.84 -8.48
CA SER A 40 7.77 -0.52 -7.97
C SER A 40 6.69 0.13 -8.83
N LEU A 41 6.78 0.01 -10.15
CA LEU A 41 5.75 0.48 -11.09
C LEU A 41 4.44 -0.31 -10.94
N LEU A 42 4.51 -1.63 -10.77
CA LEU A 42 3.33 -2.48 -10.56
C LEU A 42 2.60 -2.10 -9.26
N VAL A 43 3.33 -1.98 -8.14
CA VAL A 43 2.75 -1.52 -6.87
C VAL A 43 2.16 -0.12 -7.02
N THR A 44 2.88 0.81 -7.66
CA THR A 44 2.41 2.19 -7.87
C THR A 44 1.14 2.23 -8.73
N SER A 45 0.99 1.32 -9.70
CA SER A 45 -0.22 1.24 -10.52
C SER A 45 -1.44 0.77 -9.72
N ASN A 46 -1.27 -0.17 -8.78
CA ASN A 46 -2.36 -0.57 -7.88
C ASN A 46 -2.81 0.57 -6.96
N GLN A 47 -1.88 1.41 -6.51
CA GLN A 47 -2.19 2.57 -5.68
C GLN A 47 -2.96 3.69 -6.42
N TYR A 48 -2.99 3.67 -7.76
CA TYR A 48 -3.58 4.73 -8.58
C TYR A 48 -4.83 4.29 -9.35
N PHE A 49 -5.04 2.98 -9.52
CA PHE A 49 -6.13 2.42 -10.34
C PHE A 49 -6.99 1.35 -9.63
N GLY A 50 -6.72 1.02 -8.37
CA GLY A 50 -7.49 0.06 -7.57
C GLY A 50 -7.94 0.61 -6.23
N ASP A 51 -8.90 -0.07 -5.59
CA ASP A 51 -9.29 0.21 -4.21
C ASP A 51 -8.18 -0.26 -3.27
N PRO A 52 -7.59 0.65 -2.46
CA PRO A 52 -6.35 0.37 -1.74
C PRO A 52 -6.53 -0.58 -0.55
N ILE A 53 -7.77 -0.71 -0.04
CA ILE A 53 -8.19 -1.62 1.02
C ILE A 53 -9.72 -1.66 1.08
N ASP A 54 -10.31 -2.83 1.37
CA ASP A 54 -11.72 -2.98 1.73
C ASP A 54 -11.83 -3.22 3.25
N CYS A 55 -12.53 -2.32 3.95
CA CYS A 55 -12.79 -2.43 5.38
C CYS A 55 -14.13 -3.13 5.68
N ILE A 56 -14.16 -3.96 6.73
CA ILE A 56 -15.36 -4.66 7.18
C ILE A 56 -16.26 -3.66 7.91
N GLN A 57 -17.51 -3.50 7.46
CA GLN A 57 -18.49 -2.61 8.09
C GLN A 57 -19.85 -3.27 8.34
N ARG A 58 -20.62 -2.67 9.25
CA ARG A 58 -22.07 -2.86 9.35
C ARG A 58 -22.75 -1.68 8.65
N ASP A 59 -23.94 -1.91 8.08
CA ASP A 59 -24.62 -1.11 7.03
C ASP A 59 -24.95 0.38 7.35
N ASP A 60 -24.36 0.96 8.39
CA ASP A 60 -24.69 2.28 8.92
C ASP A 60 -23.87 3.43 8.30
N ILE A 61 -22.77 3.15 7.57
CA ILE A 61 -21.83 4.14 7.00
C ILE A 61 -21.51 3.78 5.53
N PRO A 62 -21.28 4.76 4.63
CA PRO A 62 -20.83 4.47 3.27
C PRO A 62 -19.39 3.92 3.23
N THR A 63 -19.20 2.80 2.50
CA THR A 63 -17.95 2.02 2.43
C THR A 63 -16.73 2.88 2.10
N ASN A 64 -16.85 3.75 1.11
CA ASN A 64 -15.75 4.58 0.62
C ASN A 64 -15.14 5.51 1.68
N LEU A 65 -15.95 5.98 2.64
CA LEU A 65 -15.47 6.81 3.74
C LEU A 65 -14.69 5.99 4.75
N LEU A 66 -15.18 4.78 5.05
CA LEU A 66 -14.51 3.87 5.97
C LEU A 66 -13.19 3.36 5.36
N ASP A 67 -13.19 2.98 4.09
CA ASP A 67 -12.00 2.52 3.38
C ASP A 67 -10.93 3.62 3.33
N THR A 68 -11.33 4.87 3.04
CA THR A 68 -10.42 6.02 3.07
C THR A 68 -9.88 6.29 4.49
N TYR A 69 -10.73 6.15 5.50
CA TYR A 69 -10.33 6.32 6.90
C TYR A 69 -9.34 5.24 7.34
N CYS A 70 -9.61 3.97 7.05
CA CYS A 70 -8.72 2.84 7.28
C CYS A 70 -7.39 2.95 6.53
N TRP A 71 -7.45 3.52 5.32
CA TRP A 71 -6.28 3.72 4.48
C TRP A 71 -5.33 4.77 5.06
N ILE A 72 -5.86 5.89 5.55
CA ILE A 72 -5.08 7.00 6.13
C ILE A 72 -4.67 6.70 7.58
N HIS A 73 -5.56 6.06 8.33
CA HIS A 73 -5.35 5.69 9.72
C HIS A 73 -5.29 4.17 9.87
N SER A 74 -4.15 3.66 10.33
CA SER A 74 -4.03 2.26 10.75
C SER A 74 -5.03 1.97 11.88
N THR A 75 -6.19 1.44 11.54
CA THR A 75 -7.26 1.14 12.47
C THR A 75 -7.21 -0.35 12.79
N PHE A 76 -6.90 -0.65 14.04
CA PHE A 76 -7.12 -1.97 14.62
C PHE A 76 -8.40 -1.89 15.43
N THR A 77 -9.11 -3.01 15.54
CA THR A 77 -10.32 -3.05 16.34
C THR A 77 -9.91 -3.07 17.81
N LEU A 78 -10.40 -2.09 18.58
CA LEU A 78 -10.25 -2.08 20.03
C LEU A 78 -11.43 -2.85 20.63
N PRO A 79 -11.24 -4.07 21.18
CA PRO A 79 -12.33 -4.85 21.75
C PRO A 79 -13.02 -4.11 22.92
N ASP A 80 -12.25 -3.30 23.66
CA ASP A 80 -12.77 -2.47 24.75
C ASP A 80 -13.65 -1.30 24.24
N ALA A 81 -13.56 -0.96 22.95
CA ALA A 81 -14.38 0.06 22.29
C ALA A 81 -15.63 -0.51 21.61
N LEU A 82 -15.83 -1.84 21.56
CA LEU A 82 -17.02 -2.45 20.95
C LEU A 82 -18.29 -2.22 21.76
N ASN A 83 -18.16 -2.11 23.08
CA ASN A 83 -19.29 -1.96 24.01
C ASN A 83 -19.55 -0.51 24.46
N LYS A 84 -18.77 0.46 23.95
CA LYS A 84 -18.90 1.89 24.28
C LYS A 84 -20.10 2.51 23.56
N LYS A 85 -20.68 3.58 24.13
CA LYS A 85 -21.83 4.27 23.51
C LYS A 85 -21.42 5.05 22.26
N VAL A 86 -21.98 4.63 21.13
CA VAL A 86 -21.79 5.29 19.83
C VAL A 86 -22.40 6.70 19.85
N GLY A 87 -21.66 7.69 19.33
CA GLY A 87 -22.07 9.09 19.26
C GLY A 87 -21.82 9.92 20.53
N VAL A 88 -21.31 9.31 21.59
CA VAL A 88 -20.92 9.99 22.84
C VAL A 88 -19.48 9.67 23.20
N GLU A 89 -19.18 8.38 23.35
CA GLU A 89 -17.86 7.89 23.78
C GLU A 89 -17.00 7.49 22.60
N VAL A 90 -17.62 6.87 21.57
CA VAL A 90 -16.94 6.43 20.35
C VAL A 90 -17.70 6.84 19.09
N PRO A 91 -17.01 7.15 17.99
CA PRO A 91 -17.66 7.41 16.71
C PRO A 91 -18.28 6.14 16.11
N HIS A 92 -17.72 4.96 16.38
CA HIS A 92 -18.22 3.67 15.90
C HIS A 92 -17.73 2.54 16.84
N PRO A 93 -18.48 1.42 16.98
CA PRO A 93 -18.01 0.28 17.78
C PRO A 93 -16.64 -0.22 17.32
N GLY A 94 -15.70 -0.33 18.25
CA GLY A 94 -14.34 -0.82 17.97
C GLY A 94 -13.37 0.24 17.46
N ILE A 95 -13.83 1.48 17.20
CA ILE A 95 -12.99 2.61 16.79
C ILE A 95 -12.87 3.59 17.97
N ASP A 96 -11.69 3.68 18.56
CA ASP A 96 -11.36 4.65 19.62
C ASP A 96 -9.87 5.04 19.56
N LYS A 97 -9.47 6.07 20.30
CA LYS A 97 -8.06 6.46 20.44
C LYS A 97 -7.32 5.39 21.23
N TYR A 98 -6.32 4.78 20.59
CA TYR A 98 -5.44 3.83 21.28
C TYR A 98 -4.65 4.49 22.41
N THR A 99 -4.77 3.93 23.60
CA THR A 99 -3.88 4.23 24.72
C THR A 99 -2.84 3.11 24.90
N PRO A 100 -1.57 3.44 25.20
CA PRO A 100 -0.54 2.43 25.44
C PRO A 100 -0.94 1.48 26.58
N GLY A 101 -1.30 0.25 26.25
CA GLY A 101 -1.76 -0.77 27.21
C GLY A 101 -3.05 -1.50 26.79
N GLU A 102 -3.80 -0.97 25.83
CA GLU A 102 -5.01 -1.62 25.32
C GLU A 102 -4.70 -2.78 24.35
N LYS A 103 -5.56 -3.81 24.36
CA LYS A 103 -5.48 -4.92 23.41
C LYS A 103 -5.97 -4.44 22.04
N ARG A 104 -5.28 -4.85 20.98
CA ARG A 104 -5.63 -4.56 19.58
C ARG A 104 -5.84 -5.86 18.82
N VAL A 105 -6.91 -5.94 18.03
CA VAL A 105 -7.21 -7.08 17.17
C VAL A 105 -7.41 -6.66 15.72
#